data_AF-A0A3D0P2V0-F1
#
_entry.id   AF-A0A3D0P2V0-F1
#
_cell.length_a   1.000
_cell.length_b   1.000
_cell.length_c   1.000
_cell.angle_alpha   90.00
_cell.angle_beta   90.00
_cell.angle_gamma   90.00
#
_symmetry.space_group_name_H-M   'P 1'
#
loop_
_entity.id
_entity.type
_entity.pdbx_description
1 polymer ?
#
loop_
_entity_poly.entity_id
_entity_poly.type
_entity_poly.pdbx_seq_one_letter_code
_entity_poly.pdbx_strand_id
1 'polypeptide(L)' 'ARYIAKNVVAAGLASRCTVQLAYAIGVAEPVSVLIDTHGTGTIDDERIADIVRENFTLTPKAIIETLDLR' A
#
# COMPACT_ATOMS: atom_id res chain seq x y z
N ALA A 1 -0.30 0.22 6.30
CA ALA A 1 -0.16 1.44 5.46
C ALA A 1 1.24 2.04 5.48
N ARG A 2 1.82 2.39 6.65
CA ARG A 2 3.16 3.05 6.72
C ARG A 2 4.27 2.26 6.01
N TYR A 3 4.30 0.94 6.18
CA TYR A 3 5.29 0.07 5.54
C TYR A 3 5.29 0.23 4.02
N ILE A 4 4.10 0.24 3.40
CA ILE A 4 3.92 0.43 1.96
C ILE A 4 4.42 1.82 1.54
N ALA A 5 3.93 2.88 2.20
CA ALA A 5 4.31 4.26 1.86
C ALA A 5 5.82 4.48 1.91
N LYS A 6 6.49 3.92 2.93
CA LYS A 6 7.95 4.00 3.06
C LYS A 6 8.65 3.29 1.91
N ASN A 7 8.18 2.11 1.51
CA ASN A 7 8.78 1.36 0.40
C ASN A 7 8.56 2.04 -0.95
N VAL A 8 7.39 2.64 -1.20
CA VAL A 8 7.13 3.43 -2.42
C VAL A 8 8.14 4.59 -2.54
N VAL A 9 8.34 5.34 -1.45
CA VAL A 9 9.32 6.46 -1.44
C VAL A 9 10.77 5.93 -1.54
N ALA A 10 11.11 4.87 -0.82
CA ALA A 10 12.45 4.29 -0.84
C ALA A 10 12.81 3.68 -2.20
N ALA A 11 11.83 3.17 -2.95
CA ALA A 11 11.99 2.68 -4.31
C ALA A 11 12.13 3.80 -5.35
N GLY A 12 12.04 5.07 -4.94
CA GLY A 12 12.14 6.21 -5.85
C GLY A 12 10.90 6.42 -6.73
N LEU A 13 9.77 5.80 -6.39
CA LEU A 13 8.52 5.97 -7.14
C LEU A 13 7.84 7.31 -6.87
N ALA A 14 8.12 7.93 -5.72
CA ALA A 14 7.64 9.26 -5.36
C ALA A 14 8.51 9.90 -4.26
N SER A 15 8.50 11.23 -4.13
CA SER A 15 9.18 11.90 -2.99
C SER A 15 8.31 11.97 -1.73
N ARG A 16 6.98 11.92 -1.88
CA ARG A 16 6.01 11.74 -0.80
C ARG A 16 4.84 10.89 -1.27
N CYS A 17 4.23 10.15 -0.36
CA CYS A 17 3.16 9.21 -0.69
C CYS A 17 2.20 9.07 0.50
N THR A 18 0.91 9.27 0.22
CA THR A 18 -0.19 8.89 1.11
C THR A 18 -0.75 7.54 0.63
N VAL A 19 -0.95 6.63 1.59
CA VAL A 19 -1.54 5.31 1.33
C VAL A 19 -2.79 5.16 2.19
N GLN A 20 -3.92 4.86 1.57
CA GLN A 20 -5.17 4.54 2.26
C GLN A 20 -5.55 3.09 2.01
N LEU A 21 -5.97 2.40 3.09
CA LEU A 21 -6.51 1.05 3.04
C LEU A 21 -7.89 1.09 3.69
N ALA A 22 -8.90 0.55 3.01
CA ALA A 22 -10.24 0.38 3.56
C ALA A 22 -10.57 -1.11 3.65
N TYR A 23 -11.17 -1.53 4.76
CA TYR A 23 -11.66 -2.90 4.97
C TYR A 23 -13.13 -2.85 5.35
N ALA A 24 -13.90 -3.82 4.87
CA ALA A 24 -15.24 -4.08 5.35
C ALA A 24 -15.19 -5.15 6.46
N ILE A 25 -16.06 -5.04 7.45
CA ILE A 25 -16.16 -6.03 8.53
C ILE A 25 -16.48 -7.40 7.91
N GLY A 26 -15.65 -8.40 8.24
CA GLY A 26 -15.81 -9.77 7.75
C GLY A 26 -15.18 -10.06 6.37
N VAL A 27 -14.54 -9.08 5.74
CA VAL A 27 -13.82 -9.26 4.47
C VAL A 27 -12.32 -9.20 4.71
N ALA A 28 -11.59 -10.25 4.33
CA ALA A 28 -10.15 -10.35 4.57
C ALA A 28 -9.35 -9.40 3.65
N GLU A 29 -9.74 -9.30 2.37
CA GLU A 29 -9.12 -8.38 1.43
C GLU A 29 -9.62 -6.95 1.64
N PRO A 30 -8.77 -5.93 1.41
CA PRO A 30 -9.21 -4.55 1.45
C PRO A 30 -10.20 -4.27 0.31
N VAL A 31 -11.25 -3.50 0.60
CA VAL A 31 -12.19 -3.02 -0.42
C VAL A 31 -11.56 -1.94 -1.29
N SER A 32 -10.56 -1.21 -0.77
CA SER A 32 -9.79 -0.25 -1.56
C SER A 32 -8.36 -0.09 -1.04
N VAL A 33 -7.46 0.13 -2.01
CA VAL A 33 -6.09 0.61 -1.82
C VAL A 33 -5.97 1.85 -2.70
N LEU A 34 -5.76 3.00 -2.06
CA LEU A 34 -5.55 4.28 -2.75
C LEU A 34 -4.13 4.75 -2.49
N ILE A 35 -3.48 5.22 -3.54
CA ILE A 35 -2.19 5.90 -3.51
C ILE A 35 -2.41 7.33 -3.97
N ASP A 36 -1.79 8.27 -3.27
CA ASP A 36 -1.69 9.67 -3.68
C ASP A 36 -0.24 10.11 -3.50
N THR A 37 0.45 10.38 -4.61
CA THR A 37 1.85 10.86 -4.58
C THR A 37 1.95 12.38 -4.55
N HIS A 38 0.82 13.09 -4.50
CA HIS A 38 0.72 14.54 -4.46
C HIS A 38 1.51 15.24 -5.57
N GLY A 39 1.48 14.66 -6.77
CA GLY A 39 2.19 15.15 -7.96
C GLY A 39 3.69 14.90 -7.96
N THR A 40 4.20 14.03 -7.07
CA THR A 40 5.63 13.70 -6.98
C THR A 40 5.97 12.30 -7.51
N GLY A 41 4.97 11.58 -8.01
CA GLY A 41 5.13 10.26 -8.61
C GLY A 41 5.96 10.31 -9.89
N THR A 42 6.82 9.32 -10.08
CA THR A 42 7.55 9.11 -11.35
C THR A 42 6.71 8.38 -12.40
N ILE A 43 5.61 7.75 -11.96
CA ILE A 43 4.58 7.07 -12.74
C ILE A 43 3.20 7.36 -12.13
N ASP A 44 2.13 7.02 -12.85
CA ASP A 44 0.76 7.26 -12.40
C ASP A 44 0.42 6.56 -11.07
N ASP A 45 -0.33 7.25 -10.22
CA ASP A 45 -0.70 6.76 -8.87
C ASP A 45 -1.49 5.45 -8.92
N GLU A 46 -2.35 5.27 -9.93
CA GLU A 46 -3.07 4.03 -10.17
C GLU A 46 -2.10 2.87 -10.45
N ARG A 47 -1.06 3.12 -11.25
CA ARG A 47 -0.05 2.11 -11.55
C ARG A 47 0.76 1.74 -10.31
N ILE A 48 1.07 2.71 -9.45
CA ILE A 48 1.71 2.44 -8.15
C ILE A 48 0.77 1.61 -7.26
N ALA A 49 -0.54 1.90 -7.27
CA ALA A 49 -1.52 1.13 -6.50
C ALA A 49 -1.60 -0.34 -6.96
N ASP A 50 -1.49 -0.59 -8.27
CA ASP A 50 -1.42 -1.96 -8.81
C ASP A 50 -0.15 -2.68 -8.37
N ILE A 51 1.02 -2.04 -8.50
CA ILE A 51 2.30 -2.59 -8.03
C ILE A 51 2.22 -2.93 -6.54
N VAL A 52 1.60 -2.08 -5.73
CA VAL A 52 1.38 -2.34 -4.31
C VAL A 52 0.52 -3.58 -4.09
N ARG A 53 -0.58 -3.76 -4.84
CA ARG A 53 -1.43 -4.96 -4.73
C ARG A 53 -0.71 -6.23 -5.17
N GLU A 54 0.18 -6.15 -6.15
CA GLU A 54 0.97 -7.28 -6.64
C GLU A 54 2.07 -7.72 -5.66
N ASN A 55 2.67 -6.77 -4.92
CA ASN A 55 3.84 -7.03 -4.08
C ASN A 55 3.53 -7.21 -2.59
N PHE A 56 2.38 -6.72 -2.11
CA PHE A 56 1.99 -6.81 -0.71
C PHE A 56 0.69 -7.59 -0.57
N THR A 57 0.71 -8.66 0.22
CA THR A 57 -0.52 -9.33 0.66
C THR A 57 -1.13 -8.52 1.80
N LEU A 58 -2.32 -7.95 1.58
CA LEU A 58 -2.92 -6.97 2.48
C LEU A 58 -3.97 -7.55 3.42
N THR A 59 -4.13 -8.87 3.48
CA THR A 59 -5.03 -9.46 4.48
C THR A 59 -4.50 -9.22 5.90
N PRO A 60 -5.37 -9.02 6.91
CA PRO A 60 -4.94 -8.82 8.30
C PRO A 60 -4.00 -9.93 8.81
N LYS A 61 -4.25 -11.18 8.41
CA LYS A 61 -3.39 -12.33 8.77
C LYS A 61 -2.01 -12.20 8.14
N ALA A 62 -1.93 -11.95 6.83
CA ALA A 62 -0.64 -11.82 6.15
C ALA A 62 0.17 -10.62 6.66
N ILE A 63 -0.50 -9.52 7.05
CA ILE A 63 0.16 -8.37 7.68
C ILE A 63 0.82 -8.77 9.00
N ILE A 64 0.12 -9.54 9.85
CA ILE A 64 0.67 -10.01 11.14
C ILE A 64 1.89 -10.91 10.91
N GLU A 65 1.81 -11.84 9.95
CA GLU A 65 2.89 -12.78 9.63
C GLU A 65 4.10 -12.08 9.01
N THR A 66 3.87 -11.19 8.04
CA THR A 66 4.94 -10.47 7.33
C THR A 66 5.71 -9.51 8.24
N LEU A 67 5.02 -8.90 9.21
CA LEU A 67 5.60 -7.91 10.12
C LEU A 67 5.93 -8.48 11.49
N ASP A 68 5.78 -9.79 11.69
CA ASP A 68 6.06 -10.49 12.96
C ASP A 68 5.43 -9.80 14.18
N LEU A 69 4.12 -9.57 14.13
CA LEU A 69 3.39 -8.78 15.13
C LEU A 69 2.77 -9.62 16.25
N ARG A 70 3.35 -10.79 16.54
CA ARG A 70 2.87 -11.72 17.58
C ARG A 70 3.94 -12.12 18.57
#